data_AF-A0A6M5YNB5-F1
#
_entry.id   AF-A0A6M5YNB5-F1
#
_cell.length_a   1.000
_cell.length_b   1.000
_cell.length_c   1.000
_cell.angle_alpha   90.00
_cell.angle_beta   90.00
_cell.angle_gamma   90.00
#
_symmetry.space_group_name_H-M   'P 1'
#
loop_
_entity.id
_entity.type
_entity.pdbx_description
1 polymer ?
#
loop_
_entity_poly.entity_id
_entity_poly.type
_entity_poly.pdbx_seq_one_letter_code
_entity_poly.pdbx_strand_id
1 'polypeptide(L)'
;MGRPRTSDVFCAGALVLLLAPGARAQPETTVGMTGRLDGVVLSGSELEAVPLTDRKSKVVLRIVRVYPHGTAFRYDLEYTGLEPGAHDLRPYLRRKDGSPVGELPPISVRVDPVLPPGQVLPNKLEIETGPRLGGYRFVVIGAVVLWALGAVVLVGSFVFPRRKRRTAPVERPVSLAERLRPLVEGAVAGTLSRPELANLERALLAYWRKRLKLETAAPAVAMDELHKHPEAGPLLARLETWLHRPGPPEPVDVSALLAPYRELPPDAFDLGEGAR
;
A
#
# COMPACT_ATOMS: atom_id res chain seq x y z
N MET A 1 -61.64 -72.50 52.53
CA MET A 1 -60.20 -72.25 52.29
C MET A 1 -60.08 -70.82 51.74
N GLY A 2 -59.29 -69.95 52.38
CA GLY A 2 -58.96 -68.60 51.88
C GLY A 2 -59.76 -67.41 52.45
N ARG A 3 -59.42 -66.94 53.67
CA ARG A 3 -59.58 -65.52 54.12
C ARG A 3 -58.54 -64.62 53.38
N PRO A 4 -58.46 -63.27 53.48
CA PRO A 4 -59.09 -62.32 54.42
C PRO A 4 -59.51 -60.91 53.87
N ARG A 5 -60.11 -60.14 54.79
CA ARG A 5 -60.17 -58.67 54.96
C ARG A 5 -59.29 -57.78 54.08
N THR A 6 -59.88 -56.70 53.55
CA THR A 6 -59.18 -55.46 53.17
C THR A 6 -59.81 -54.26 53.88
N SER A 7 -58.94 -53.53 54.56
CA SER A 7 -59.13 -52.28 55.28
C SER A 7 -59.08 -51.10 54.32
N ASP A 8 -60.07 -50.21 54.40
CA ASP A 8 -60.10 -48.95 53.66
C ASP A 8 -59.06 -47.96 54.23
N VAL A 9 -58.16 -47.52 53.35
CA VAL A 9 -57.15 -46.49 53.61
C VAL A 9 -57.65 -45.19 53.01
N PHE A 10 -57.87 -44.18 53.85
CA PHE A 10 -58.10 -42.79 53.44
C PHE A 10 -56.82 -42.22 52.81
N CYS A 11 -56.82 -42.00 51.49
CA CYS A 11 -55.81 -41.20 50.81
C CYS A 11 -56.25 -39.73 50.80
N ALA A 12 -55.62 -38.91 51.63
CA ALA A 12 -55.66 -37.46 51.54
C ALA A 12 -54.90 -37.01 50.29
N GLY A 13 -55.62 -36.59 49.25
CA GLY A 13 -55.04 -36.00 48.04
C GLY A 13 -54.61 -34.56 48.30
N ALA A 14 -53.31 -34.30 48.35
CA ALA A 14 -52.74 -32.96 48.36
C ALA A 14 -52.90 -32.32 46.97
N LEU A 15 -53.75 -31.31 46.87
CA LEU A 15 -53.90 -30.45 45.70
C LEU A 15 -52.70 -29.50 45.61
N VAL A 16 -51.70 -29.86 44.80
CA VAL A 16 -50.61 -28.97 44.43
C VAL A 16 -51.14 -27.96 43.41
N LEU A 17 -51.40 -26.72 43.85
CA LEU A 17 -51.62 -25.59 42.94
C LEU A 17 -50.31 -25.32 42.18
N LEU A 18 -50.25 -25.75 40.92
CA LEU A 18 -49.24 -25.29 39.96
C LEU A 18 -49.51 -23.81 39.66
N LEU A 19 -48.76 -22.93 40.32
CA LEU A 19 -48.62 -21.53 39.91
C LEU A 19 -47.97 -21.49 38.51
N ALA A 20 -48.78 -21.25 37.49
CA ALA A 20 -48.28 -20.94 36.15
C ALA A 20 -47.45 -19.63 36.23
N PRO A 21 -46.22 -19.60 35.69
CA PRO A 21 -45.47 -18.36 35.59
C PRO A 21 -46.25 -17.38 34.72
N GLY A 22 -46.54 -16.20 35.25
CA GLY A 22 -47.28 -15.16 34.55
C GLY A 22 -46.63 -14.86 33.20
N ALA A 23 -47.41 -14.96 32.12
CA ALA A 23 -47.00 -14.54 30.80
C ALA A 23 -46.66 -13.04 30.86
N ARG A 24 -45.37 -12.70 30.94
CA ARG A 24 -44.93 -11.33 30.73
C ARG A 24 -45.33 -10.95 29.31
N ALA A 25 -46.09 -9.87 29.16
CA ALA A 25 -46.42 -9.30 27.87
C ALA A 25 -45.10 -9.09 27.10
N GLN A 26 -44.98 -9.73 25.95
CA GLN A 26 -43.81 -9.53 25.10
C GLN A 26 -43.88 -8.11 24.54
N PRO A 27 -42.78 -7.37 24.54
CA PRO A 27 -42.75 -6.06 23.92
C PRO A 27 -42.95 -6.20 22.41
N GLU A 28 -43.89 -5.43 21.89
CA GLU A 28 -44.33 -5.47 20.49
C GLU A 28 -43.84 -4.22 19.76
N THR A 29 -43.31 -4.42 18.55
CA THR A 29 -42.87 -3.35 17.65
C THR A 29 -43.24 -3.71 16.23
N THR A 30 -43.17 -2.76 15.30
CA THR A 30 -43.33 -3.05 13.88
C THR A 30 -41.98 -3.14 13.17
N VAL A 31 -41.96 -3.82 12.02
CA VAL A 31 -40.74 -3.93 11.19
C VAL A 31 -40.13 -2.55 10.91
N GLY A 32 -38.83 -2.41 11.16
CA GLY A 32 -38.07 -1.18 10.97
C GLY A 32 -38.16 -0.17 12.12
N MET A 33 -39.08 -0.35 13.08
CA MET A 33 -39.19 0.52 14.25
C MET A 33 -38.30 0.03 15.39
N THR A 34 -37.75 0.97 16.15
CA THR A 34 -36.91 0.67 17.31
C THR A 34 -37.77 0.38 18.53
N GLY A 35 -37.59 -0.79 19.13
CA GLY A 35 -38.09 -1.14 20.45
C GLY A 35 -37.03 -0.97 21.51
N ARG A 36 -37.47 -0.80 22.76
CA ARG A 36 -36.59 -0.61 23.91
C ARG A 36 -36.99 -1.52 25.06
N LEU A 37 -35.97 -2.14 25.68
CA LEU A 37 -36.11 -2.97 26.86
C LEU A 37 -35.25 -2.36 27.97
N ASP A 38 -35.90 -1.77 28.96
CA ASP A 38 -35.19 -1.15 30.08
C ASP A 38 -35.02 -2.14 31.23
N GLY A 39 -33.86 -2.08 31.89
CA GLY A 39 -33.64 -2.79 33.14
C GLY A 39 -33.54 -4.32 33.04
N VAL A 40 -33.13 -4.88 31.90
CA VAL A 40 -32.98 -6.34 31.72
C VAL A 40 -31.78 -6.84 32.52
N VAL A 41 -32.01 -7.68 33.53
CA VAL A 41 -30.94 -8.24 34.38
C VAL A 41 -30.44 -9.56 33.81
N LEU A 42 -29.15 -9.63 33.47
CA LEU A 42 -28.50 -10.82 32.92
C LEU A 42 -27.26 -11.16 33.75
N SER A 43 -27.19 -12.42 34.19
CA SER A 43 -26.09 -12.96 35.00
C SER A 43 -24.83 -13.22 34.16
N GLY A 44 -23.68 -13.31 34.84
CA GLY A 44 -22.36 -13.57 34.24
C GLY A 44 -21.57 -12.29 33.96
N SER A 45 -20.52 -12.39 33.14
CA SER A 45 -19.69 -11.24 32.78
C SER A 45 -20.39 -10.27 31.83
N GLU A 46 -19.86 -9.04 31.73
CA GLU A 46 -20.44 -7.97 30.92
C GLU A 46 -20.66 -8.42 29.47
N LEU A 47 -21.85 -8.15 28.94
CA LEU A 47 -22.25 -8.46 27.57
C LEU A 47 -22.03 -7.25 26.66
N GLU A 48 -21.69 -7.54 25.42
CA GLU A 48 -21.66 -6.59 24.31
C GLU A 48 -22.52 -7.09 23.14
N ALA A 49 -23.02 -6.17 22.33
CA ALA A 49 -23.75 -6.52 21.12
C ALA A 49 -22.81 -7.10 20.06
N VAL A 50 -23.25 -8.14 19.36
CA VAL A 50 -22.49 -8.74 18.26
C VAL A 50 -22.38 -7.72 17.10
N PRO A 51 -21.18 -7.47 16.55
CA PRO A 51 -21.01 -6.56 15.41
C PRO A 51 -21.86 -7.00 14.21
N LEU A 52 -22.56 -6.05 13.59
CA LEU A 52 -23.40 -6.30 12.42
C LEU A 52 -22.55 -6.50 11.16
N THR A 53 -22.01 -7.70 10.97
CA THR A 53 -21.27 -8.09 9.76
C THR A 53 -22.15 -8.81 8.73
N ASP A 54 -23.20 -9.49 9.18
CA ASP A 54 -24.12 -10.20 8.31
C ASP A 54 -25.30 -9.31 7.87
N ARG A 55 -25.43 -9.13 6.56
CA ARG A 55 -26.56 -8.40 5.94
C ARG A 55 -27.88 -9.16 6.02
N LYS A 56 -27.86 -10.44 6.37
CA LYS A 56 -29.05 -11.29 6.56
C LYS A 56 -29.55 -11.32 8.00
N SER A 57 -28.98 -10.51 8.89
CA SER A 57 -29.46 -10.40 10.27
C SER A 57 -30.93 -10.02 10.30
N LYS A 58 -31.74 -10.69 11.13
CA LYS A 58 -33.18 -10.45 11.26
C LYS A 58 -33.51 -9.36 12.28
N VAL A 59 -32.57 -9.09 13.18
CA VAL A 59 -32.69 -8.07 14.23
C VAL A 59 -31.36 -7.33 14.32
N VAL A 60 -31.44 -6.03 14.58
CA VAL A 60 -30.29 -5.21 14.99
C VAL A 60 -30.43 -4.93 16.48
N LEU A 61 -29.43 -5.31 17.28
CA LEU A 61 -29.41 -5.11 18.73
C LEU A 61 -28.33 -4.12 19.12
N ARG A 62 -28.66 -3.20 20.03
CA ARG A 62 -27.74 -2.24 20.63
C ARG A 62 -27.91 -2.23 22.14
N ILE A 63 -26.80 -2.21 22.86
CA ILE A 63 -26.79 -1.94 24.29
C ILE A 63 -26.66 -0.43 24.48
N VAL A 64 -27.68 0.20 25.08
CA VAL A 64 -27.70 1.65 25.31
C VAL A 64 -26.96 1.99 26.57
N ARG A 65 -27.21 1.23 27.65
CA ARG A 65 -26.56 1.41 28.95
C ARG A 65 -26.38 0.08 29.67
N VAL A 66 -25.34 0.05 30.51
CA VAL A 66 -25.02 -1.08 31.39
C VAL A 66 -24.87 -0.55 32.81
N TYR A 67 -25.50 -1.23 33.76
CA TYR A 67 -25.43 -0.93 35.18
C TYR A 67 -24.97 -2.17 35.94
N PRO A 68 -23.96 -2.07 36.83
CA PRO A 68 -23.64 -3.16 37.75
C PRO A 68 -24.85 -3.51 38.63
N HIS A 69 -25.12 -4.80 38.83
CA HIS A 69 -26.27 -5.28 39.62
C HIS A 69 -25.92 -6.55 40.41
N GLY A 70 -25.23 -6.38 41.54
CA GLY A 70 -24.76 -7.50 42.36
C GLY A 70 -23.74 -8.35 41.60
N THR A 71 -24.03 -9.65 41.44
CA THR A 71 -23.23 -10.59 40.62
C THR A 71 -23.66 -10.62 39.14
N ALA A 72 -24.62 -9.77 38.76
CA ALA A 72 -25.16 -9.64 37.43
C ALA A 72 -25.00 -8.20 36.90
N PHE A 73 -25.44 -7.99 35.66
CA PHE A 73 -25.51 -6.68 35.05
C PHE A 73 -26.93 -6.39 34.59
N ARG A 74 -27.35 -5.14 34.72
CA ARG A 74 -28.64 -4.65 34.26
C ARG A 74 -28.44 -3.80 33.01
N TYR A 75 -29.16 -4.13 31.94
CA TYR A 75 -28.99 -3.54 30.61
C TYR A 75 -30.23 -2.78 30.18
N ASP A 76 -30.00 -1.63 29.53
CA ASP A 76 -31.01 -1.00 28.69
C ASP A 76 -30.66 -1.36 27.24
N LEU A 77 -31.56 -2.09 26.57
CA LEU A 77 -31.37 -2.62 25.23
C LEU A 77 -32.28 -1.88 24.25
N GLU A 78 -31.77 -1.63 23.06
CA GLU A 78 -32.57 -1.19 21.91
C GLU A 78 -32.45 -2.23 20.81
N TYR A 79 -33.59 -2.59 20.23
CA TYR A 79 -33.65 -3.55 19.13
C TYR A 79 -34.45 -2.98 17.97
N THR A 80 -34.12 -3.39 16.75
CA THR A 80 -34.90 -3.08 15.55
C THR A 80 -35.13 -4.36 14.77
N GLY A 81 -36.39 -4.75 14.61
CA GLY A 81 -36.77 -5.94 13.85
C GLY A 81 -36.77 -5.68 12.36
N LEU A 82 -36.06 -6.51 11.58
CA LEU A 82 -35.99 -6.40 10.12
C LEU A 82 -36.94 -7.38 9.41
N GLU A 83 -37.40 -8.41 10.11
CA GLU A 83 -38.41 -9.36 9.64
C GLU A 83 -39.57 -9.47 10.64
N PRO A 84 -40.81 -9.66 10.18
CA PRO A 84 -41.93 -9.92 11.08
C PRO A 84 -41.80 -11.30 11.74
N GLY A 85 -42.19 -11.42 13.01
CA GLY A 85 -42.16 -12.65 13.79
C GLY A 85 -41.74 -12.46 15.24
N ALA A 86 -41.70 -13.57 15.99
CA ALA A 86 -41.12 -13.61 17.33
C ALA A 86 -39.61 -13.86 17.21
N HIS A 87 -38.80 -13.00 17.83
CA HIS A 87 -37.35 -13.06 17.78
C HIS A 87 -36.76 -13.14 19.18
N ASP A 88 -35.74 -13.98 19.35
CA ASP A 88 -34.93 -14.04 20.56
C ASP A 88 -33.68 -13.15 20.39
N LEU A 89 -33.39 -12.30 21.38
CA LEU A 89 -32.27 -11.36 21.31
C LEU A 89 -30.94 -11.98 21.75
N ARG A 90 -30.94 -13.15 22.41
CA ARG A 90 -29.71 -13.82 22.89
C ARG A 90 -28.63 -14.04 21.82
N PRO A 91 -28.96 -14.46 20.57
CA PRO A 91 -27.94 -14.70 19.54
C PRO A 91 -27.17 -13.44 19.12
N TYR A 92 -27.69 -12.25 19.45
CA TYR A 92 -27.10 -10.96 19.11
C TYR A 92 -26.25 -10.38 20.25
N LEU A 93 -26.01 -11.15 21.30
CA LEU A 93 -25.18 -10.79 22.45
C LEU A 93 -23.98 -11.73 22.56
N ARG A 94 -22.83 -11.20 22.96
CA ARG A 94 -21.64 -11.97 23.30
C ARG A 94 -20.98 -11.42 24.56
N ARG A 95 -20.20 -12.22 25.28
CA ARG A 95 -19.46 -11.74 26.45
C ARG A 95 -18.25 -10.93 25.99
N LYS A 96 -18.01 -9.80 26.65
CA LYS A 96 -16.91 -8.87 26.35
C LYS A 96 -15.53 -9.47 26.65
N ASP A 97 -15.47 -10.39 27.62
CA ASP A 97 -14.27 -11.14 27.98
C ASP A 97 -13.97 -12.33 27.04
N GLY A 98 -14.82 -12.57 26.03
CA GLY A 98 -14.68 -13.68 25.09
C GLY A 98 -15.12 -15.04 25.65
N SER A 99 -15.62 -15.11 26.88
CA SER A 99 -16.18 -16.33 27.44
C SER A 99 -17.49 -16.73 26.72
N PRO A 100 -17.87 -18.03 26.74
CA PRO A 100 -19.16 -18.45 26.21
C PRO A 100 -20.32 -17.73 26.91
N VAL A 101 -21.34 -17.33 26.15
CA VAL A 101 -22.53 -16.63 26.67
C VAL A 101 -23.24 -17.40 27.79
N GLY A 102 -23.15 -18.74 27.78
CA GLY A 102 -23.76 -19.63 28.77
C GLY A 102 -25.28 -19.66 28.66
N GLU A 103 -25.95 -20.11 29.72
CA GLU A 103 -27.41 -20.11 29.81
C GLU A 103 -27.92 -18.71 30.18
N LEU A 104 -28.33 -17.94 29.18
CA LEU A 104 -29.10 -16.71 29.39
C LEU A 104 -30.61 -16.99 29.33
N PRO A 105 -31.43 -16.33 30.17
CA PRO A 105 -32.88 -16.40 30.06
C PRO A 105 -33.33 -15.89 28.68
N PRO A 106 -34.32 -16.52 28.03
CA PRO A 106 -34.83 -16.07 26.73
C PRO A 106 -35.29 -14.61 26.77
N ILE A 107 -34.87 -13.82 25.78
CA ILE A 107 -35.25 -12.41 25.64
C ILE A 107 -36.08 -12.29 24.36
N SER A 108 -37.35 -12.68 24.44
CA SER A 108 -38.25 -12.72 23.28
C SER A 108 -38.94 -11.38 23.05
N VAL A 109 -38.93 -10.92 21.80
CA VAL A 109 -39.63 -9.72 21.33
C VAL A 109 -40.50 -10.08 20.13
N ARG A 110 -41.63 -9.36 19.96
CA ARG A 110 -42.53 -9.57 18.83
C ARG A 110 -42.44 -8.40 17.86
N VAL A 111 -42.26 -8.74 16.59
CA VAL A 111 -42.19 -7.77 15.48
C VAL A 111 -43.36 -8.02 14.54
N ASP A 112 -44.30 -7.10 14.49
CA ASP A 112 -45.48 -7.19 13.64
C ASP A 112 -45.23 -6.56 12.27
N PRO A 113 -45.85 -7.10 11.20
CA PRO A 113 -45.75 -6.51 9.87
C PRO A 113 -46.47 -5.15 9.82
N VAL A 114 -45.88 -4.19 9.11
CA VAL A 114 -46.53 -2.88 8.85
C VAL A 114 -47.64 -3.01 7.80
N LEU A 115 -47.46 -3.90 6.83
CA LEU A 115 -48.43 -4.10 5.75
C LEU A 115 -49.47 -5.17 6.14
N PRO A 116 -50.76 -4.95 5.81
CA PRO A 116 -51.79 -5.97 5.93
C PRO A 116 -51.44 -7.24 5.14
N PRO A 117 -51.98 -8.41 5.53
CA PRO A 117 -51.79 -9.64 4.78
C PRO A 117 -52.44 -9.55 3.39
N GLY A 118 -51.89 -10.28 2.41
CA GLY A 118 -52.47 -10.39 1.06
C GLY A 118 -52.13 -9.25 0.09
N GLN A 119 -51.20 -8.36 0.46
CA GLN A 119 -50.69 -7.33 -0.46
C GLN A 119 -49.86 -7.96 -1.58
N VAL A 120 -49.89 -7.35 -2.77
CA VAL A 120 -49.00 -7.74 -3.89
C VAL A 120 -47.58 -7.32 -3.55
N LEU A 121 -46.67 -8.27 -3.36
CA LEU A 121 -45.26 -7.97 -3.13
C LEU A 121 -44.60 -7.51 -4.44
N PRO A 122 -43.62 -6.58 -4.38
CA PRO A 122 -42.74 -6.33 -5.51
C PRO A 122 -42.10 -7.64 -6.00
N ASN A 123 -41.85 -7.72 -7.31
CA ASN A 123 -41.13 -8.85 -7.88
C ASN A 123 -39.81 -9.07 -7.14
N LYS A 124 -39.49 -10.33 -6.84
CA LYS A 124 -38.24 -10.69 -6.19
C LYS A 124 -37.09 -10.18 -7.05
N LEU A 125 -36.24 -9.34 -6.49
CA LEU A 125 -35.05 -8.85 -7.18
C LEU A 125 -34.14 -10.03 -7.45
N GLU A 126 -34.04 -10.43 -8.71
CA GLU A 126 -32.98 -11.31 -9.17
C GLU A 126 -31.72 -10.47 -9.20
N ILE A 127 -30.83 -10.69 -8.23
CA ILE A 127 -29.50 -10.10 -8.27
C ILE A 127 -28.77 -10.82 -9.40
N GLU A 128 -28.84 -10.26 -10.60
CA GLU A 128 -28.02 -10.73 -11.71
C GLU A 128 -26.57 -10.71 -11.25
N THR A 129 -25.90 -11.85 -11.38
CA THR A 129 -24.48 -11.94 -11.09
C THR A 129 -23.80 -11.16 -12.21
N GLY A 130 -23.46 -9.90 -11.93
CA GLY A 130 -22.87 -9.00 -12.93
C GLY A 130 -21.68 -9.66 -13.64
N PRO A 131 -21.36 -9.22 -14.87
CA PRO A 131 -20.30 -9.83 -15.67
C PRO A 131 -19.03 -9.92 -14.83
N ARG A 132 -18.49 -11.15 -14.71
CA ARG A 132 -17.22 -11.39 -14.01
C ARG A 132 -16.14 -10.59 -14.71
N LEU A 133 -15.83 -9.40 -14.19
CA LEU A 133 -14.71 -8.54 -14.60
C LEU A 133 -13.39 -9.26 -14.24
N GLY A 134 -13.07 -10.32 -14.99
CA GLY A 134 -12.03 -11.30 -14.68
C GLY A 134 -10.75 -11.15 -15.51
N GLY A 135 -10.57 -10.05 -16.25
CA GLY A 135 -9.42 -9.85 -17.15
C GLY A 135 -8.16 -9.33 -16.47
N TYR A 136 -8.30 -8.47 -15.46
CA TYR A 136 -7.18 -7.79 -14.80
C TYR A 136 -6.16 -8.76 -14.20
N ARG A 137 -6.65 -9.87 -13.63
CA ARG A 137 -5.79 -10.91 -13.05
C ARG A 137 -4.82 -11.48 -14.08
N PHE A 138 -5.27 -11.72 -15.32
CA PHE A 138 -4.41 -12.26 -16.38
C PHE A 138 -3.40 -11.22 -16.88
N VAL A 139 -3.80 -9.95 -16.95
CA VAL A 139 -2.88 -8.85 -17.31
C VAL A 139 -1.76 -8.72 -16.27
N VAL A 140 -2.10 -8.75 -14.98
CA VAL A 140 -1.12 -8.69 -13.89
C VAL A 140 -0.19 -9.90 -13.93
N ILE A 141 -0.72 -11.12 -14.10
CA ILE A 141 0.10 -12.32 -14.23
C ILE A 141 1.06 -12.19 -15.41
N GLY A 142 0.59 -11.74 -16.57
CA GLY A 142 1.43 -11.51 -17.75
C GLY A 142 2.56 -10.51 -17.50
N ALA A 143 2.25 -9.39 -16.85
CA ALA A 143 3.25 -8.38 -16.49
C ALA A 143 4.31 -8.92 -15.52
N VAL A 144 3.90 -9.69 -14.51
CA VAL A 144 4.81 -10.32 -13.54
C VAL A 144 5.71 -11.36 -14.23
N VAL A 145 5.16 -12.19 -15.12
CA VAL A 145 5.93 -13.18 -15.87
C VAL A 145 6.96 -12.51 -16.78
N LEU A 146 6.55 -11.47 -17.52
CA LEU A 146 7.46 -10.70 -18.37
C LEU A 146 8.58 -10.06 -17.57
N TRP A 147 8.25 -9.45 -16.43
CA TRP A 147 9.24 -8.85 -15.54
C TRP A 147 10.22 -9.89 -14.97
N ALA A 148 9.72 -11.04 -14.51
CA ALA A 148 10.54 -12.12 -13.99
C ALA A 148 11.48 -12.70 -15.06
N LEU A 149 10.99 -12.89 -16.30
CA LEU A 149 11.83 -13.30 -17.43
C LEU A 149 12.94 -12.28 -17.71
N GLY A 150 12.60 -10.99 -17.72
CA GLY A 150 13.58 -9.91 -17.87
C GLY A 150 14.65 -9.93 -16.77
N ALA A 151 14.25 -10.13 -15.52
CA ALA A 151 15.15 -10.24 -14.39
C ALA A 151 16.07 -11.46 -14.50
N VAL A 152 15.56 -12.62 -14.92
CA VAL A 152 16.35 -13.83 -15.16
C VAL A 152 17.38 -13.62 -16.27
N VAL A 153 16.99 -12.97 -17.39
CA VAL A 153 17.92 -12.64 -18.48
C VAL A 153 19.02 -11.69 -18.00
N LEU A 154 18.64 -10.67 -17.22
CA LEU A 154 19.58 -9.70 -16.66
C LEU A 154 20.59 -10.39 -15.74
N VAL A 155 20.12 -11.16 -14.76
CA VAL A 155 20.99 -11.90 -13.83
C VAL A 155 21.85 -12.92 -14.58
N GLY A 156 21.27 -13.66 -15.52
CA GLY A 156 22.01 -14.60 -16.37
C GLY A 156 23.12 -13.93 -17.18
N SER A 157 22.94 -12.67 -17.61
CA SER A 157 23.97 -11.91 -18.32
C SER A 157 25.18 -11.53 -17.46
N PHE A 158 25.03 -11.49 -16.13
CA PHE A 158 26.12 -11.27 -15.18
C PHE A 158 26.82 -12.58 -14.78
N VAL A 159 26.07 -13.69 -14.69
CA VAL A 159 26.61 -14.99 -14.24
C VAL A 159 27.27 -15.76 -15.39
N PHE A 160 26.77 -15.63 -16.61
CA PHE A 160 27.35 -16.27 -17.79
C PHE A 160 28.03 -15.22 -18.67
N PRO A 161 29.38 -15.14 -18.70
CA PRO A 161 30.05 -14.19 -19.57
C PRO A 161 29.66 -14.47 -21.01
N ARG A 162 29.12 -13.44 -21.70
CA ARG A 162 28.79 -13.52 -23.12
C ARG A 162 29.99 -14.09 -23.87
N ARG A 163 29.83 -15.20 -24.58
CA ARG A 163 30.81 -15.63 -25.60
C ARG A 163 31.00 -14.45 -26.54
N LYS A 164 32.15 -13.79 -26.42
CA LYS A 164 32.52 -12.68 -27.31
C LYS A 164 32.44 -13.22 -28.72
N ARG A 165 31.45 -12.76 -29.48
CA ARG A 165 31.49 -12.85 -30.94
C ARG A 165 32.79 -12.17 -31.33
N ARG A 166 33.65 -12.89 -32.04
CA ARG A 166 34.98 -12.43 -32.42
C ARG A 166 34.80 -11.22 -33.34
N THR A 167 34.87 -10.03 -32.77
CA THR A 167 34.83 -8.77 -33.50
C THR A 167 36.12 -8.61 -34.29
N ALA A 168 36.02 -8.08 -35.50
CA ALA A 168 37.10 -7.72 -36.40
C ALA A 168 38.13 -6.77 -35.71
N PRO A 169 39.32 -6.55 -36.30
CA PRO A 169 40.42 -5.81 -35.66
C PRO A 169 39.93 -4.46 -35.15
N VAL A 170 40.35 -4.15 -33.92
CA VAL A 170 40.07 -2.91 -33.21
C VAL A 170 40.58 -1.73 -34.05
N GLU A 171 39.66 -0.93 -34.61
CA GLU A 171 39.95 0.47 -34.94
C GLU A 171 40.40 1.14 -33.64
N ARG A 172 41.55 1.82 -33.69
CA ARG A 172 42.14 2.53 -32.54
C ARG A 172 41.03 3.31 -31.82
N PRO A 173 40.93 3.24 -30.48
CA PRO A 173 39.95 4.06 -29.77
C PRO A 173 40.22 5.52 -30.10
N VAL A 174 39.29 6.17 -30.81
CA VAL A 174 39.37 7.60 -31.20
C VAL A 174 39.86 8.39 -29.99
N SER A 175 41.08 8.93 -30.08
CA SER A 175 41.75 9.48 -28.92
C SER A 175 41.05 10.76 -28.45
N LEU A 176 41.20 11.11 -27.17
CA LEU A 176 40.58 12.31 -26.61
C LEU A 176 41.03 13.57 -27.37
N ALA A 177 42.27 13.58 -27.87
CA ALA A 177 42.82 14.63 -28.72
C ALA A 177 42.10 14.73 -30.08
N GLU A 178 41.75 13.59 -30.68
CA GLU A 178 41.03 13.53 -31.95
C GLU A 178 39.58 14.04 -31.82
N ARG A 179 38.94 13.84 -30.66
CA ARG A 179 37.61 14.40 -30.36
C ARG A 179 37.63 15.89 -30.01
N LEU A 180 38.70 16.39 -29.39
CA LEU A 180 38.83 17.79 -28.99
C LEU A 180 39.05 18.73 -30.17
N ARG A 181 39.77 18.27 -31.21
CA ARG A 181 40.16 19.09 -32.37
C ARG A 181 38.99 19.80 -33.07
N PRO A 182 37.92 19.12 -33.51
CA PRO A 182 36.80 19.80 -34.18
C PRO A 182 36.06 20.77 -33.26
N LEU A 183 36.03 20.52 -31.95
CA LEU A 183 35.41 21.41 -30.97
C LEU A 183 36.25 22.67 -30.73
N VAL A 184 37.58 22.55 -30.69
CA VAL A 184 38.47 23.71 -30.56
C VAL A 184 38.41 24.58 -31.82
N GLU A 185 38.44 23.97 -33.00
CA GLU A 185 38.35 24.68 -34.28
C GLU A 185 37.02 25.41 -34.43
N GLY A 186 35.90 24.76 -34.12
CA GLY A 186 34.58 25.39 -34.15
C GLY A 186 34.45 26.53 -33.14
N ALA A 187 35.04 26.39 -31.93
CA ALA A 187 35.00 27.44 -30.91
C ALA A 187 35.75 28.69 -31.34
N VAL A 188 36.92 28.52 -31.98
CA VAL A 188 37.72 29.61 -32.54
C VAL A 188 36.99 30.28 -33.71
N ALA A 189 36.33 29.49 -34.56
CA ALA A 189 35.54 30.01 -35.67
C ALA A 189 34.22 30.69 -35.23
N GLY A 190 33.84 30.57 -33.95
CA GLY A 190 32.60 31.11 -33.40
C GLY A 190 31.34 30.41 -33.91
N THR A 191 31.47 29.19 -34.46
CA THR A 191 30.37 28.47 -35.13
C THR A 191 29.66 27.44 -34.24
N LEU A 192 30.17 27.20 -33.02
CA LEU A 192 29.59 26.21 -32.11
C LEU A 192 28.27 26.66 -31.48
N SER A 193 27.34 25.72 -31.41
CA SER A 193 26.12 25.81 -30.61
C SER A 193 26.41 25.68 -29.11
N ARG A 194 25.49 26.12 -28.25
CA ARG A 194 25.61 25.99 -26.78
C ARG A 194 25.88 24.56 -26.30
N PRO A 195 25.23 23.51 -26.83
CA PRO A 195 25.56 22.13 -26.46
C PRO A 195 26.99 21.72 -26.84
N GLU A 196 27.51 22.20 -27.97
CA GLU A 196 28.87 21.89 -28.42
C GLU A 196 29.93 22.61 -27.56
N LEU A 197 29.65 23.83 -27.11
CA LEU A 197 30.49 24.54 -26.13
C LEU A 197 30.56 23.79 -24.78
N ALA A 198 29.44 23.24 -24.31
CA ALA A 198 29.42 22.41 -23.10
C ALA A 198 30.20 21.09 -23.29
N ASN A 199 30.21 20.54 -24.51
CA ASN A 199 31.04 19.36 -24.82
C ASN A 199 32.53 19.70 -24.86
N LEU A 200 32.90 20.88 -25.36
CA LEU A 200 34.26 21.40 -25.30
C LEU A 200 34.73 21.56 -23.84
N GLU A 201 33.93 22.20 -23.01
CA GLU A 201 34.21 22.39 -21.58
C GLU A 201 34.43 21.03 -20.87
N ARG A 202 33.50 20.08 -21.08
CA ARG A 202 33.61 18.74 -20.50
C ARG A 202 34.86 17.99 -20.96
N ALA A 203 35.23 18.13 -22.24
CA ALA A 203 36.38 17.47 -22.80
C ALA A 203 37.71 18.08 -22.30
N LEU A 204 37.77 19.41 -22.11
CA LEU A 204 38.91 20.08 -21.47
C LEU A 204 39.04 19.70 -19.98
N LEU A 205 37.93 19.60 -19.24
CA LEU A 205 37.95 19.10 -17.87
C LEU A 205 38.42 17.65 -17.79
N ALA A 206 37.95 16.78 -18.68
CA ALA A 206 38.40 15.40 -18.76
C ALA A 206 39.90 15.30 -19.08
N TYR A 207 40.40 16.13 -20.00
CA TYR A 207 41.82 16.23 -20.33
C TYR A 207 42.64 16.58 -19.08
N TRP A 208 42.27 17.63 -18.35
CA TRP A 208 43.03 18.08 -17.18
C TRP A 208 42.93 17.13 -16.00
N ARG A 209 41.76 16.52 -15.74
CA ARG A 209 41.61 15.48 -14.72
C ARG A 209 42.51 14.29 -14.99
N LYS A 210 42.62 13.87 -16.24
CA LYS A 210 43.50 12.76 -16.64
C LYS A 210 44.98 13.15 -16.53
N ARG A 211 45.37 14.34 -17.03
CA ARG A 211 46.75 14.85 -16.96
C ARG A 211 47.25 14.97 -15.51
N LEU A 212 46.39 15.36 -14.58
CA LEU A 212 46.71 15.51 -13.15
C LEU A 212 46.43 14.25 -12.31
N LYS A 213 46.01 13.13 -12.96
CA LYS A 213 45.68 11.86 -12.29
C LYS A 213 44.59 11.98 -11.20
N LEU A 214 43.61 12.86 -11.43
CA LEU A 214 42.47 13.13 -10.53
C LEU A 214 41.22 12.31 -10.89
N GLU A 215 41.37 11.21 -11.61
CA GLU A 215 40.25 10.38 -12.09
C GLU A 215 39.53 9.64 -10.95
N THR A 216 40.27 9.26 -9.89
CA THR A 216 39.74 8.57 -8.71
C THR A 216 39.30 9.52 -7.59
N ALA A 217 39.63 10.81 -7.70
CA ALA A 217 39.24 11.81 -6.71
C ALA A 217 37.74 12.13 -6.80
N ALA A 218 37.14 12.42 -5.64
CA ALA A 218 35.76 12.89 -5.58
C ALA A 218 35.59 14.19 -6.41
N PRO A 219 34.48 14.38 -7.14
CA PRO A 219 34.33 15.49 -8.10
C PRO A 219 34.61 16.89 -7.51
N ALA A 220 34.17 17.16 -6.29
CA ALA A 220 34.40 18.45 -5.63
C ALA A 220 35.90 18.70 -5.34
N VAL A 221 36.62 17.67 -4.90
CA VAL A 221 38.07 17.75 -4.65
C VAL A 221 38.83 17.90 -5.96
N ALA A 222 38.44 17.17 -7.01
CA ALA A 222 39.07 17.30 -8.32
C ALA A 222 38.92 18.72 -8.91
N MET A 223 37.76 19.36 -8.72
CA MET A 223 37.54 20.74 -9.17
C MET A 223 38.38 21.75 -8.38
N ASP A 224 38.45 21.63 -7.05
CA ASP A 224 39.26 22.51 -6.21
C ASP A 224 40.76 22.42 -6.54
N GLU A 225 41.27 21.21 -6.77
CA GLU A 225 42.66 20.98 -7.22
C GLU A 225 42.91 21.56 -8.63
N LEU A 226 41.94 21.45 -9.54
CA LEU A 226 42.04 22.04 -10.88
C LEU A 226 42.09 23.56 -10.85
N HIS A 227 41.26 24.21 -10.03
CA HIS A 227 41.24 25.66 -9.89
C HIS A 227 42.51 26.22 -9.23
N LYS A 228 43.15 25.45 -8.34
CA LYS A 228 44.42 25.81 -7.68
C LYS A 228 45.66 25.58 -8.56
N HIS A 229 45.55 24.78 -9.62
CA HIS A 229 46.68 24.41 -10.46
C HIS A 229 47.21 25.64 -11.26
N PRO A 230 48.54 25.89 -11.30
CA PRO A 230 49.12 27.09 -11.92
C PRO A 230 48.83 27.22 -13.42
N GLU A 231 48.73 26.11 -14.15
CA GLU A 231 48.38 26.11 -15.59
C GLU A 231 46.87 25.95 -15.87
N ALA A 232 46.19 24.99 -15.25
CA ALA A 232 44.77 24.71 -15.50
C ALA A 232 43.82 25.75 -14.89
N GLY A 233 44.14 26.29 -13.71
CA GLY A 233 43.28 27.23 -12.99
C GLY A 233 42.98 28.51 -13.78
N PRO A 234 44.01 29.24 -14.27
CA PRO A 234 43.79 30.44 -15.07
C PRO A 234 43.03 30.18 -16.38
N LEU A 235 43.26 29.01 -17.01
CA LEU A 235 42.53 28.59 -18.21
C LEU A 235 41.04 28.37 -17.91
N LEU A 236 40.74 27.55 -16.88
CA LEU A 236 39.37 27.19 -16.52
C LEU A 236 38.59 28.44 -16.07
N ALA A 237 39.20 29.32 -15.29
CA ALA A 237 38.55 30.58 -14.89
C ALA A 237 38.18 31.47 -16.09
N ARG A 238 39.05 31.55 -17.12
CA ARG A 238 38.76 32.30 -18.35
C ARG A 238 37.69 31.63 -19.20
N LEU A 239 37.72 30.29 -19.29
CA LEU A 239 36.72 29.49 -19.99
C LEU A 239 35.34 29.63 -19.33
N GLU A 240 35.26 29.51 -18.00
CA GLU A 240 34.03 29.68 -17.21
C GLU A 240 33.47 31.10 -17.34
N THR A 241 34.35 32.11 -17.29
CA THR A 241 33.95 33.52 -17.50
C THR A 241 33.36 33.73 -18.89
N TRP A 242 34.00 33.17 -19.92
CA TRP A 242 33.52 33.28 -21.30
C TRP A 242 32.20 32.54 -21.53
N LEU A 243 32.02 31.35 -20.96
CA LEU A 243 30.85 30.51 -21.20
C LEU A 243 29.63 30.87 -20.34
N HIS A 244 29.85 31.27 -19.07
CA HIS A 244 28.78 31.31 -18.06
C HIS A 244 28.50 32.70 -17.47
N ARG A 245 29.31 33.74 -17.76
CA ARG A 245 29.09 35.07 -17.17
C ARG A 245 27.85 35.76 -17.79
N PRO A 246 26.86 36.18 -16.97
CA PRO A 246 25.75 36.99 -17.46
C PRO A 246 26.21 38.45 -17.63
N GLY A 247 26.06 39.01 -18.83
CA GLY A 247 26.41 40.40 -19.12
C GLY A 247 26.98 40.59 -20.54
N PRO A 248 27.33 41.84 -20.94
CA PRO A 248 28.00 42.08 -22.20
C PRO A 248 29.35 41.32 -22.22
N PRO A 249 29.69 40.66 -23.35
CA PRO A 249 30.86 39.79 -23.42
C PRO A 249 32.13 40.62 -23.22
N GLU A 250 32.93 40.24 -22.23
CA GLU A 250 34.30 40.69 -22.14
C GLU A 250 35.08 40.10 -23.33
N PRO A 251 35.90 40.88 -24.06
CA PRO A 251 36.62 40.39 -25.22
C PRO A 251 37.71 39.41 -24.77
N VAL A 252 37.36 38.12 -24.69
CA VAL A 252 38.32 37.04 -24.48
C VAL A 252 38.84 36.62 -25.86
N ASP A 253 40.16 36.66 -26.04
CA ASP A 253 40.79 36.07 -27.22
C ASP A 253 40.73 34.54 -27.14
N VAL A 254 39.64 33.98 -27.65
CA VAL A 254 39.39 32.52 -27.72
C VAL A 254 40.47 31.82 -28.55
N SER A 255 41.03 32.51 -29.56
CA SER A 255 42.10 31.96 -30.40
C SER A 255 43.37 31.75 -29.58
N ALA A 256 43.78 32.75 -28.80
CA ALA A 256 44.92 32.63 -27.89
C ALA A 256 44.66 31.64 -26.75
N LEU A 257 43.44 31.60 -26.21
CA LEU A 257 43.06 30.73 -25.09
C LEU A 257 43.15 29.24 -25.47
N LEU A 258 42.71 28.88 -26.67
CA LEU A 258 42.62 27.49 -27.12
C LEU A 258 43.81 27.05 -28.01
N ALA A 259 44.74 27.96 -28.34
CA ALA A 259 45.91 27.67 -29.15
C ALA A 259 46.70 26.42 -28.70
N PRO A 260 46.94 26.17 -27.39
CA PRO A 260 47.67 24.99 -26.92
C PRO A 260 46.97 23.66 -27.21
N TYR A 261 45.67 23.67 -27.52
CA TYR A 261 44.85 22.47 -27.70
C TYR A 261 44.58 22.12 -29.16
N ARG A 262 44.99 22.96 -30.11
CA ARG A 262 44.84 22.72 -31.56
C ARG A 262 45.74 21.58 -32.05
N GLU A 263 46.95 21.52 -31.52
CA GLU A 263 48.00 20.59 -31.96
C GLU A 263 48.36 19.57 -30.86
N LEU A 264 47.36 19.04 -30.16
CA LEU A 264 47.59 17.93 -29.23
C LEU A 264 48.04 16.67 -30.02
N PRO A 265 49.17 16.05 -29.65
CA PRO A 265 49.61 14.82 -30.30
C PRO A 265 48.55 13.72 -30.13
N PRO A 266 48.31 12.90 -31.18
CA PRO A 266 47.28 11.85 -31.14
C PRO A 266 47.54 10.83 -30.03
N ASP A 267 48.82 10.62 -29.70
CA ASP A 267 49.33 9.69 -28.70
C ASP A 267 49.34 10.29 -27.29
N ALA A 268 48.86 11.52 -27.11
CA ALA A 268 48.82 12.17 -25.81
C ALA A 268 48.16 11.26 -24.76
N PHE A 269 47.23 10.37 -25.16
CA PHE A 269 46.76 9.25 -24.34
C PHE A 269 46.16 8.09 -25.15
N ASP A 270 46.95 7.07 -25.50
CA ASP A 270 46.46 5.69 -25.71
C ASP A 270 46.48 4.95 -24.36
N LEU A 271 45.37 4.33 -23.97
CA LEU A 271 45.27 3.53 -22.74
C LEU A 271 45.63 2.07 -23.02
N GLY A 272 46.69 1.55 -22.38
CA GLY A 272 46.88 0.11 -22.21
C GLY A 272 48.34 -0.35 -22.18
N GLU A 273 48.76 -0.86 -21.02
CA GLU A 273 49.96 -1.67 -20.77
C GLU A 273 51.36 -1.03 -20.91
N GLY A 274 52.10 -1.06 -19.80
CA GLY A 274 53.55 -1.26 -19.84
C GLY A 274 54.41 -0.12 -19.30
N ALA A 275 54.63 -0.09 -17.99
CA ALA A 275 55.96 -0.27 -17.43
C ALA A 275 55.86 -0.41 -15.90
N ARG A 276 56.59 -1.40 -15.40
CA ARG A 276 56.80 -1.72 -13.99
C ARG A 276 57.50 -0.59 -13.24
#